data_AF-A0A963LJI0-F1
#
_entry.id   AF-A0A963LJI0-F1
#
_cell.length_a   1.000
_cell.length_b   1.000
_cell.length_c   1.000
_cell.angle_alpha   90.00
_cell.angle_beta   90.00
_cell.angle_gamma   90.00
#
_symmetry.space_group_name_H-M   'P 1'
#
loop_
_entity.id
_entity.type
_entity.pdbx_description
1 polymer ?
#
loop_
_entity_poly.entity_id
_entity_poly.type
_entity_poly.pdbx_seq_one_letter_code
_entity_poly.pdbx_strand_id
1 'polypeptide(L)'
;MKQKPVKLSEIKETHNWICQFEPSDQQFARLLLDSLVLVSQQMVTRNLKDLIEHESNNVEGPIALIPVREVANNQSYYGNAKNKDAKAKLLLENSFPGSEAIIAQMSETMRRLGGSNRRFVQSPSLKNIRLSKCRTIFFLDDFIGSGKRLESFIESFEKHPTIRSWYS
;
A
#
# COMPACT_ATOMS: atom_id res chain seq x y z
N MET A 1 -15.17 -16.74 20.56
CA MET A 1 -14.45 -16.24 21.75
C MET A 1 -13.50 -15.13 21.31
N LYS A 2 -13.67 -13.89 21.79
CA LYS A 2 -12.67 -12.83 21.56
C LYS A 2 -11.49 -13.10 22.48
N GLN A 3 -10.29 -13.31 21.91
CA GLN A 3 -9.06 -13.45 22.70
C GLN A 3 -8.87 -12.18 23.54
N LYS A 4 -8.53 -12.36 24.82
CA LYS A 4 -8.16 -11.26 25.71
C LYS A 4 -6.88 -10.62 25.14
N PRO A 5 -6.80 -9.30 24.96
CA PRO A 5 -5.60 -8.66 24.39
C PRO A 5 -4.39 -8.97 25.27
N VAL A 6 -3.32 -9.45 24.65
CA VAL A 6 -2.05 -9.73 25.33
C VAL A 6 -1.44 -8.41 25.76
N LYS A 7 -1.15 -8.26 27.06
CA LYS A 7 -0.40 -7.12 27.57
C LYS A 7 1.07 -7.29 27.24
N LEU A 8 1.61 -6.40 26.41
CA LEU A 8 3.00 -6.47 25.99
C LEU A 8 3.97 -6.22 27.15
N SER A 9 3.53 -5.49 28.18
CA SER A 9 4.34 -5.23 29.39
C SER A 9 4.55 -6.47 30.28
N GLU A 10 3.79 -7.55 30.03
CA GLU A 10 3.85 -8.82 30.77
C GLU A 10 4.69 -9.89 30.02
N ILE A 11 5.14 -9.59 28.80
CA ILE A 11 5.97 -10.47 27.98
C ILE A 11 7.43 -10.42 28.46
N LYS A 12 8.10 -11.57 28.54
CA LYS A 12 9.47 -11.66 29.10
C LYS A 12 10.48 -10.85 28.28
N GLU A 13 10.30 -10.85 26.97
CA GLU A 13 11.14 -10.19 25.99
C GLU A 13 11.12 -8.66 26.15
N THR A 14 10.02 -8.06 26.65
CA THR A 14 9.92 -6.60 26.82
C THR A 14 10.53 -6.10 28.12
N HIS A 15 10.85 -6.99 29.06
CA HIS A 15 11.41 -6.62 30.36
C HIS A 15 12.74 -5.86 30.24
N ASN A 16 13.63 -6.34 29.37
CA ASN A 16 14.92 -5.69 29.10
C ASN A 16 14.77 -4.31 28.47
N TRP A 17 13.67 -4.06 27.76
CA TRP A 17 13.38 -2.74 27.20
C TRP A 17 12.84 -1.79 28.28
N ILE A 18 11.97 -2.26 29.18
CA ILE A 18 11.45 -1.46 30.30
C ILE A 18 12.58 -1.04 31.25
N CYS A 19 13.53 -1.93 31.54
CA CYS A 19 14.65 -1.64 32.44
C CYS A 19 15.68 -0.63 31.90
N GLN A 20 15.56 -0.18 30.64
CA GLN A 20 16.37 0.91 30.09
C GLN A 20 15.88 2.30 30.54
N PHE A 21 14.70 2.38 31.15
CA PHE A 21 14.12 3.62 31.66
C PHE A 21 14.39 3.77 33.17
N GLU A 22 14.50 5.01 33.63
CA GLU A 22 14.58 5.35 35.04
C GLU A 22 13.39 4.76 35.83
N PRO A 23 13.57 4.36 37.10
CA PRO A 23 12.51 3.72 37.88
C PRO A 23 11.18 4.50 37.93
N SER A 24 11.24 5.84 37.91
CA SER A 24 10.05 6.70 37.86
C SER A 24 9.26 6.57 36.55
N ASP A 25 9.94 6.22 35.46
CA ASP A 25 9.39 6.26 34.10
C ASP A 25 8.97 4.86 33.60
N GLN A 26 9.39 3.81 34.29
CA GLN A 26 9.04 2.42 33.95
C GLN A 26 7.53 2.18 33.91
N GLN A 27 6.74 2.89 34.75
CA GLN A 27 5.29 2.79 34.71
C GLN A 27 4.72 3.35 33.40
N PHE A 28 5.25 4.46 32.89
CA PHE A 28 4.82 5.04 31.61
C PHE A 28 5.26 4.16 30.43
N ALA A 29 6.46 3.58 30.49
CA ALA A 29 6.93 2.63 29.47
C ALA A 29 6.02 1.39 29.38
N ARG A 30 5.54 0.88 30.51
CA ARG A 30 4.56 -0.22 30.56
C ARG A 30 3.21 0.17 29.96
N LEU A 31 2.69 1.34 30.31
CA LEU A 31 1.43 1.86 29.75
C LEU A 31 1.53 2.03 28.23
N LEU A 32 2.67 2.53 27.73
CA LEU A 32 2.94 2.63 26.30
C LEU A 32 2.90 1.26 25.64
N LEU A 33 3.63 0.26 26.15
CA LEU A 33 3.62 -1.10 25.61
C LEU A 33 2.21 -1.69 25.56
N ASP A 34 1.45 -1.56 26.64
CA ASP A 34 0.10 -2.11 26.71
C ASP A 34 -0.92 -1.36 25.84
N SER A 35 -0.57 -0.17 25.34
CA SER A 35 -1.36 0.56 24.35
C SER A 35 -1.11 0.12 22.91
N LEU A 36 -0.01 -0.60 22.65
CA LEU A 36 0.34 -1.02 21.29
C LEU A 36 -0.50 -2.23 20.86
N VAL A 37 -0.98 -2.19 19.62
CA VAL A 37 -1.64 -3.32 18.98
C VAL A 37 -0.65 -4.00 18.05
N LEU A 38 -0.28 -5.26 18.37
CA LEU A 38 0.54 -6.06 17.46
C LEU A 38 -0.35 -6.74 16.41
N VAL A 39 -0.07 -6.45 15.15
CA VAL A 39 -0.65 -7.13 14.00
C VAL A 39 0.46 -7.82 13.22
N SER A 40 0.24 -9.09 12.86
CA SER A 40 1.20 -9.79 12.01
C SER A 40 1.10 -9.28 10.57
N GLN A 41 2.22 -9.30 9.84
CA GLN A 41 2.23 -8.98 8.41
C GLN A 41 1.25 -9.85 7.60
N GLN A 42 1.08 -11.12 7.99
CA GLN A 42 0.13 -12.04 7.37
C GLN A 42 -1.31 -11.58 7.56
N MET A 43 -1.64 -11.08 8.76
CA MET A 43 -2.97 -10.56 9.07
C MET A 43 -3.26 -9.29 8.27
N VAL A 44 -2.31 -8.34 8.23
CA VAL A 44 -2.44 -7.11 7.43
C VAL A 44 -2.64 -7.44 5.95
N THR A 45 -1.78 -8.31 5.41
CA THR A 45 -1.85 -8.75 4.00
C THR A 45 -3.18 -9.43 3.69
N ARG A 46 -3.65 -10.34 4.57
CA ARG A 46 -4.93 -11.03 4.39
C ARG A 46 -6.09 -10.05 4.42
N ASN A 47 -6.17 -9.19 5.44
CA ASN A 47 -7.26 -8.24 5.59
C ASN A 47 -7.31 -7.25 4.42
N LEU A 48 -6.15 -6.81 3.92
CA LEU A 48 -6.08 -5.94 2.75
C LEU A 48 -6.54 -6.65 1.47
N LYS A 49 -6.18 -7.93 1.29
CA LYS A 49 -6.71 -8.75 0.17
C LYS A 49 -8.22 -8.90 0.24
N ASP A 50 -8.73 -9.27 1.42
CA ASP A 50 -10.16 -9.48 1.65
C ASP A 50 -10.93 -8.17 1.35
N LEU A 51 -10.38 -7.01 1.75
CA LEU A 51 -10.92 -5.70 1.43
C LEU A 51 -10.90 -5.40 -0.08
N ILE A 52 -9.77 -5.63 -0.76
CA ILE A 52 -9.67 -5.42 -2.22
C ILE A 52 -10.68 -6.31 -2.96
N GLU A 53 -10.83 -7.57 -2.57
CA GLU A 53 -11.79 -8.49 -3.17
C GLU A 53 -13.23 -8.04 -2.90
N HIS A 54 -13.54 -7.62 -1.67
CA HIS A 54 -14.84 -7.09 -1.31
C HIS A 54 -15.20 -5.85 -2.14
N GLU A 55 -14.33 -4.83 -2.15
CA GLU A 55 -14.56 -3.59 -2.90
C GLU A 55 -14.61 -3.84 -4.41
N SER A 56 -13.84 -4.83 -4.91
CA SER A 56 -13.88 -5.16 -6.32
C SER A 56 -15.27 -5.60 -6.78
N ASN A 57 -16.06 -6.25 -5.91
CA ASN A 57 -17.44 -6.69 -6.20
C ASN A 57 -18.41 -5.54 -6.45
N ASN A 58 -18.07 -4.34 -5.98
CA ASN A 58 -18.89 -3.15 -6.16
C ASN A 58 -18.55 -2.38 -7.45
N VAL A 59 -17.59 -2.86 -8.24
CA VAL A 59 -17.14 -2.18 -9.46
C VAL A 59 -17.16 -3.13 -10.65
N GLU A 60 -17.67 -2.62 -11.77
CA GLU A 60 -17.67 -3.33 -13.04
C GLU A 60 -16.34 -3.23 -13.79
N GLY A 61 -16.00 -4.30 -14.50
CA GLY A 61 -14.85 -4.33 -15.40
C GLY A 61 -13.50 -4.51 -14.70
N PRO A 62 -12.39 -4.37 -15.46
CA PRO A 62 -11.05 -4.59 -14.93
C PRO A 62 -10.59 -3.47 -14.00
N ILE A 63 -9.83 -3.84 -12.97
CA ILE A 63 -9.32 -2.96 -11.91
C ILE A 63 -7.79 -2.98 -11.95
N ALA A 64 -7.17 -1.81 -12.02
CA ALA A 64 -5.74 -1.66 -11.86
C ALA A 64 -5.40 -1.52 -10.37
N LEU A 65 -4.60 -2.46 -9.85
CA LEU A 65 -4.07 -2.39 -8.49
C LEU A 65 -2.75 -1.62 -8.53
N ILE A 66 -2.65 -0.49 -7.84
CA ILE A 66 -1.47 0.37 -7.87
C ILE A 66 -0.98 0.61 -6.43
N PRO A 67 0.13 -0.03 -6.01
CA PRO A 67 0.78 0.28 -4.75
C PRO A 67 1.24 1.74 -4.71
N VAL A 68 0.81 2.44 -3.68
CA VAL A 68 1.27 3.81 -3.36
C VAL A 68 2.71 3.73 -2.91
N ARG A 69 3.52 4.67 -3.36
CA ARG A 69 4.94 4.76 -2.98
C ARG A 69 5.38 6.21 -2.95
N GLU A 70 6.53 6.45 -2.36
CA GLU A 70 7.15 7.77 -2.43
C GLU A 70 7.59 8.10 -3.86
N VAL A 71 7.39 9.37 -4.24
CA VAL A 71 7.71 9.92 -5.55
C VAL A 71 8.49 11.23 -5.35
N ALA A 72 9.48 11.48 -6.20
CA ALA A 72 10.28 12.70 -6.09
C ALA A 72 9.42 13.92 -6.41
N ASN A 73 9.81 15.07 -5.86
CA ASN A 73 9.17 16.33 -6.19
C ASN A 73 9.17 16.54 -7.71
N ASN A 74 8.00 16.93 -8.20
CA ASN A 74 7.73 17.15 -9.61
C ASN A 74 7.92 15.95 -10.57
N GLN A 75 8.11 14.73 -10.05
CA GLN A 75 8.17 13.53 -10.88
C GLN A 75 6.78 13.13 -11.39
N SER A 76 6.70 12.68 -12.65
CA SER A 76 5.56 11.92 -13.18
C SER A 76 5.74 10.44 -12.89
N TYR A 77 4.69 9.77 -12.38
CA TYR A 77 4.72 8.34 -12.09
C TYR A 77 5.03 7.52 -13.34
N TYR A 78 4.45 7.90 -14.48
CA TYR A 78 4.68 7.29 -15.79
C TYR A 78 5.82 7.93 -16.59
N GLY A 79 6.72 8.70 -15.97
CA GLY A 79 7.87 9.27 -16.65
C GLY A 79 7.49 10.14 -17.85
N ASN A 80 8.10 9.87 -19.02
CA ASN A 80 8.02 10.71 -20.22
C ASN A 80 6.60 10.77 -20.83
N ALA A 81 6.00 11.96 -20.78
CA ALA A 81 4.67 12.29 -21.28
C ALA A 81 4.43 12.01 -22.78
N LYS A 82 5.49 11.89 -23.60
CA LYS A 82 5.36 11.58 -25.04
C LYS A 82 5.08 10.10 -25.31
N ASN A 83 5.34 9.21 -24.34
CA ASN A 83 5.16 7.78 -24.52
C ASN A 83 3.78 7.33 -24.00
N LYS A 84 2.85 7.08 -24.92
CA LYS A 84 1.50 6.58 -24.58
C LYS A 84 1.51 5.17 -23.94
N ASP A 85 2.61 4.45 -24.05
CA ASP A 85 2.83 3.11 -23.48
C ASP A 85 3.82 3.14 -22.32
N ALA A 86 4.00 4.32 -21.69
CA ALA A 86 4.97 4.48 -20.63
C ALA A 86 4.76 3.46 -19.50
N LYS A 87 5.90 2.92 -19.06
CA LYS A 87 5.99 2.10 -17.85
C LYS A 87 6.16 3.04 -16.67
N ALA A 88 5.63 2.66 -15.51
CA ALA A 88 5.92 3.40 -14.30
C ALA A 88 7.43 3.47 -14.06
N LYS A 89 7.90 4.67 -13.73
CA LYS A 89 9.25 4.84 -13.19
C LYS A 89 9.30 4.02 -11.90
N LEU A 90 10.41 3.33 -11.66
CA LEU A 90 10.59 2.60 -10.42
C LEU A 90 11.02 3.56 -9.29
N LEU A 91 11.31 2.98 -8.13
CA LEU A 91 11.62 3.61 -6.84
C LEU A 91 12.60 4.81 -6.94
N LEU A 92 12.62 5.64 -5.91
CA LEU A 92 13.61 6.72 -5.80
C LEU A 92 15.02 6.14 -5.84
N GLU A 93 15.92 6.82 -6.54
CA GLU A 93 17.35 6.47 -6.54
C GLU A 93 17.85 6.49 -5.08
N ASN A 94 18.53 5.43 -4.66
CA ASN A 94 19.06 5.24 -3.30
C ASN A 94 18.00 5.09 -2.18
N SER A 95 16.76 4.70 -2.51
CA SER A 95 15.76 4.30 -1.52
C SER A 95 15.62 2.78 -1.44
N PHE A 96 15.50 2.25 -0.22
CA PHE A 96 15.04 0.87 -0.03
C PHE A 96 13.52 0.87 0.08
N PRO A 97 12.84 -0.01 -0.66
CA PRO A 97 11.40 -0.07 -0.54
C PRO A 97 10.97 -0.63 0.82
N GLY A 98 9.95 0.00 1.41
CA GLY A 98 9.34 -0.37 2.68
C GLY A 98 8.14 -1.29 2.52
N SER A 99 7.03 -0.97 3.20
CA SER A 99 5.79 -1.74 3.14
C SER A 99 5.18 -1.79 1.74
N GLU A 100 5.45 -0.81 0.88
CA GLU A 100 4.95 -0.76 -0.48
C GLU A 100 5.47 -1.92 -1.34
N ALA A 101 6.66 -2.49 -1.05
CA ALA A 101 7.14 -3.68 -1.74
C ALA A 101 6.30 -4.91 -1.38
N ILE A 102 5.88 -5.03 -0.12
CA ILE A 102 5.01 -6.12 0.34
C ILE A 102 3.64 -6.00 -0.36
N ILE A 103 3.09 -4.78 -0.44
CA ILE A 103 1.83 -4.49 -1.14
C ILE A 103 1.97 -4.75 -2.65
N ALA A 104 3.11 -4.38 -3.25
CA ALA A 104 3.39 -4.67 -4.66
C ALA A 104 3.46 -6.16 -4.94
N GLN A 105 4.15 -6.93 -4.10
CA GLN A 105 4.20 -8.38 -4.21
C GLN A 105 2.81 -9.02 -4.02
N MET A 106 2.04 -8.51 -3.06
CA MET A 106 0.68 -8.95 -2.77
C MET A 106 -0.24 -8.74 -3.98
N SER A 107 -0.30 -7.52 -4.52
CA SER A 107 -1.13 -7.17 -5.67
C SER A 107 -0.75 -7.96 -6.93
N GLU A 108 0.54 -8.17 -7.16
CA GLU A 108 1.04 -9.01 -8.27
C GLU A 108 0.63 -10.48 -8.08
N THR A 109 0.57 -10.97 -6.84
CA THR A 109 0.06 -12.31 -6.53
C THR A 109 -1.45 -12.41 -6.74
N MET A 110 -2.24 -11.43 -6.30
CA MET A 110 -3.69 -11.40 -6.54
C MET A 110 -4.01 -11.40 -8.04
N ARG A 111 -3.25 -10.63 -8.82
CA ARG A 111 -3.37 -10.62 -10.28
C ARG A 111 -3.12 -12.00 -10.89
N ARG A 112 -2.05 -12.69 -10.48
CA ARG A 112 -1.74 -14.05 -11.00
C ARG A 112 -2.81 -15.07 -10.62
N LEU A 113 -3.30 -15.02 -9.38
CA LEU A 113 -4.31 -15.95 -8.88
C LEU A 113 -5.72 -15.67 -9.40
N GLY A 114 -6.01 -14.43 -9.84
CA GLY A 114 -7.30 -14.03 -10.40
C GLY A 114 -7.72 -14.74 -11.71
N GLY A 115 -6.90 -15.64 -12.24
CA GLY A 115 -7.28 -16.62 -13.27
C GLY A 115 -7.92 -16.05 -14.55
N SER A 116 -8.83 -16.83 -15.14
CA SER A 116 -9.51 -16.57 -16.42
C SER A 116 -10.38 -15.31 -16.42
N ASN A 117 -10.78 -14.83 -15.23
CA ASN A 117 -11.70 -13.70 -15.09
C ASN A 117 -10.99 -12.33 -15.26
N ARG A 118 -9.64 -12.31 -15.34
CA ARG A 118 -8.79 -11.13 -15.63
C ARG A 118 -9.22 -9.83 -14.92
N ARG A 119 -9.81 -9.95 -13.73
CA ARG A 119 -10.40 -8.81 -12.99
C ARG A 119 -9.34 -7.78 -12.62
N PHE A 120 -8.16 -8.24 -12.21
CA PHE A 120 -7.06 -7.37 -11.85
C PHE A 120 -6.05 -7.24 -13.00
N VAL A 121 -5.66 -6.01 -13.29
CA VAL A 121 -4.78 -5.65 -14.40
C VAL A 121 -3.34 -5.53 -13.94
N GLN A 122 -2.39 -5.87 -14.81
CA GLN A 122 -0.96 -5.75 -14.56
C GLN A 122 -0.54 -4.30 -14.31
N SER A 123 -0.01 -4.04 -13.11
CA SER A 123 0.54 -2.76 -12.68
C SER A 123 1.98 -2.56 -13.19
N PRO A 124 2.40 -1.37 -13.66
CA PRO A 124 1.60 -0.33 -14.29
C PRO A 124 2.33 0.14 -15.57
N SER A 125 1.89 -0.33 -16.73
CA SER A 125 2.13 0.39 -17.97
C SER A 125 0.81 0.98 -18.45
N LEU A 126 0.86 2.19 -18.98
CA LEU A 126 -0.32 2.81 -19.61
C LEU A 126 -0.84 1.95 -20.76
N LYS A 127 0.04 1.18 -21.40
CA LYS A 127 -0.32 0.16 -22.39
C LYS A 127 -1.29 -0.87 -21.82
N ASN A 128 -0.97 -1.44 -20.66
CA ASN A 128 -1.81 -2.48 -20.04
C ASN A 128 -3.16 -1.94 -19.59
N ILE A 129 -3.19 -0.74 -19.00
CA ILE A 129 -4.45 -0.11 -18.57
C ILE A 129 -5.33 0.19 -19.78
N ARG A 130 -4.75 0.71 -20.88
CA ARG A 130 -5.50 0.99 -22.12
C ARG A 130 -5.98 -0.28 -22.82
N LEU A 131 -5.14 -1.30 -22.99
CA LEU A 131 -5.50 -2.55 -23.67
C LEU A 131 -6.58 -3.34 -22.93
N SER A 132 -6.54 -3.30 -21.59
CA SER A 132 -7.59 -3.90 -20.75
C SER A 132 -8.86 -3.04 -20.66
N LYS A 133 -8.88 -1.83 -21.23
CA LYS A 133 -9.96 -0.85 -21.05
C LYS A 133 -10.28 -0.62 -19.57
N CYS A 134 -9.27 -0.68 -18.71
CA CYS A 134 -9.42 -0.51 -17.28
C CYS A 134 -9.74 0.95 -16.95
N ARG A 135 -10.90 1.16 -16.31
CA ARG A 135 -11.41 2.47 -15.90
C ARG A 135 -11.42 2.66 -14.38
N THR A 136 -11.07 1.61 -13.64
CA THR A 136 -11.09 1.59 -12.18
C THR A 136 -9.67 1.38 -11.67
N ILE A 137 -9.20 2.27 -10.80
CA ILE A 137 -7.89 2.18 -10.19
C ILE A 137 -8.07 2.09 -8.68
N PHE A 138 -7.50 1.06 -8.07
CA PHE A 138 -7.36 0.96 -6.62
C PHE A 138 -5.93 1.33 -6.24
N PHE A 139 -5.78 2.46 -5.55
CA PHE A 139 -4.53 2.85 -4.92
C PHE A 139 -4.40 2.10 -3.59
N LEU A 140 -3.30 1.38 -3.41
CA LEU A 140 -3.10 0.48 -2.28
C LEU A 140 -2.01 1.02 -1.36
N ASP A 141 -2.35 1.21 -0.09
CA ASP A 141 -1.43 1.60 0.98
C ASP A 141 -1.78 0.79 2.24
N ASP A 142 -0.81 0.50 3.11
CA ASP A 142 -1.07 -0.25 4.35
C ASP A 142 -1.50 0.68 5.48
N PHE A 143 -1.07 1.94 5.44
CA PHE A 143 -1.42 2.94 6.44
C PHE A 143 -1.50 4.35 5.85
N ILE A 144 -2.60 5.05 6.14
CA ILE A 144 -2.80 6.45 5.78
C ILE A 144 -2.88 7.28 7.07
N GLY A 145 -1.81 8.01 7.37
CA GLY A 145 -1.77 8.98 8.47
C GLY A 145 -2.27 10.36 8.02
N SER A 146 -1.35 11.26 7.67
CA SER A 146 -1.67 12.61 7.19
C SER A 146 -2.21 12.68 5.76
N GLY A 147 -2.16 11.58 5.00
CA GLY A 147 -2.58 11.54 3.59
C GLY A 147 -1.59 12.16 2.60
N LYS A 148 -0.58 12.91 3.05
CA LYS A 148 0.34 13.65 2.18
C LYS A 148 1.08 12.78 1.15
N ARG A 149 1.43 11.55 1.52
CA ARG A 149 2.05 10.58 0.60
C ARG A 149 1.10 10.17 -0.52
N LEU A 150 -0.15 9.86 -0.17
CA LEU A 150 -1.18 9.48 -1.12
C LEU A 150 -1.49 10.64 -2.07
N GLU A 151 -1.65 11.85 -1.53
CA GLU A 151 -1.86 13.08 -2.30
C GLU A 151 -0.73 13.30 -3.31
N SER A 152 0.52 13.33 -2.85
CA SER A 152 1.70 13.50 -3.71
C SER A 152 1.82 12.42 -4.79
N PHE A 153 1.43 11.19 -4.45
CA PHE A 153 1.41 10.06 -5.38
C PHE A 153 0.35 10.24 -6.47
N ILE A 154 -0.88 10.61 -6.10
CA ILE A 154 -1.98 10.85 -7.04
C ILE A 154 -1.62 12.02 -7.97
N GLU A 155 -1.09 13.13 -7.43
CA GLU A 155 -0.62 14.25 -8.25
C GLU A 155 0.46 13.81 -9.26
N SER A 156 1.39 12.95 -8.83
CA SER A 156 2.41 12.38 -9.71
C SER A 156 1.83 11.46 -10.78
N PHE A 157 0.80 10.69 -10.43
CA PHE A 157 0.07 9.79 -11.31
C PHE A 157 -0.68 10.56 -12.42
N GLU A 158 -1.36 11.63 -12.04
CA GLU A 158 -2.17 12.47 -12.92
C GLU A 158 -1.35 13.37 -13.84
N LYS A 159 -0.06 13.57 -13.59
CA LYS A 159 0.81 14.37 -14.49
C LYS A 159 0.90 13.84 -15.91
N HIS A 160 0.64 12.54 -16.14
CA HIS A 160 0.74 11.97 -17.47
C HIS A 160 -0.49 12.35 -18.34
N PRO A 161 -0.31 12.89 -19.56
CA PRO A 161 -1.42 13.35 -20.41
C PRO A 161 -2.51 12.29 -20.66
N THR A 162 -2.12 11.02 -20.86
CA THR A 162 -3.06 9.90 -20.99
C THR A 162 -4.01 9.78 -19.80
N ILE A 163 -3.52 9.97 -18.56
CA ILE A 163 -4.37 9.91 -17.37
C ILE A 163 -5.27 11.14 -17.30
N ARG A 164 -4.73 12.35 -17.54
CA ARG A 164 -5.53 13.59 -17.57
C ARG A 164 -6.70 13.51 -18.56
N SER A 165 -6.47 12.89 -19.71
CA SER A 165 -7.51 12.71 -20.73
C SER A 165 -8.67 11.80 -20.32
N TRP A 166 -8.60 11.10 -19.17
CA TRP A 166 -9.72 10.29 -18.68
C TRP A 166 -10.70 11.09 -17.82
N TYR A 167 -10.28 12.26 -17.33
CA TYR A 167 -11.11 13.16 -16.56
C TYR A 167 -11.77 14.26 -17.43
N SER A 168 -11.31 14.44 -18.68
CA SER A 168 -11.84 15.41 -19.65
C SER A 168 -12.91 14.76 -20.52
#